data_AF-A0A1W9X145-F1
#
_entry.id   AF-A0A1W9X145-F1
#
_cell.length_a   1.000
_cell.length_b   1.000
_cell.length_c   1.000
_cell.angle_alpha   90.00
_cell.angle_beta   90.00
_cell.angle_gamma   90.00
#
_symmetry.space_group_name_H-M   'P 1'
#
loop_
_entity.id
_entity.type
_entity.pdbx_description
1 polymer ?
#
loop_
_entity_poly.entity_id
_entity_poly.type
_entity_poly.pdbx_seq_one_letter_code
_entity_poly.pdbx_strand_id
1 'polypeptide(L)'
;MSNKTSKYSLKEICQAAKLGNIAYQSQHEKPQIDALNLGYSVEELVKCLCSLKDSQFIGSKEYTLPQGNKAVTFDVYITTCTSSEGHLDTL
;
A
#
# COMPACT_ATOMS: atom_id res chain seq x y z
N MET A 1 -17.22 -17.77 7.96
CA MET A 1 -16.03 -16.95 7.62
C MET A 1 -16.44 -15.49 7.79
N SER A 2 -15.77 -14.73 8.66
CA SER A 2 -16.10 -13.31 8.83
C SER A 2 -15.76 -12.58 7.53
N ASN A 3 -16.72 -11.88 6.92
CA ASN A 3 -16.48 -11.01 5.77
C ASN A 3 -15.49 -9.92 6.21
N LYS A 4 -14.21 -10.12 5.93
CA LYS A 4 -13.19 -9.11 6.16
C LYS A 4 -13.32 -8.10 5.04
N THR A 5 -13.99 -6.99 5.30
CA THR A 5 -14.03 -5.83 4.41
C THR A 5 -12.90 -4.88 4.80
N SER A 6 -12.25 -4.25 3.83
CA SER A 6 -11.32 -3.17 4.11
C SER A 6 -12.03 -2.01 4.80
N LYS A 7 -11.31 -1.28 5.64
CA LYS A 7 -11.82 -0.07 6.30
C LYS A 7 -11.95 1.08 5.31
N TYR A 8 -11.02 1.17 4.36
CA TYR A 8 -11.00 2.19 3.32
C TYR A 8 -11.36 1.59 1.97
N SER A 9 -12.14 2.32 1.18
CA SER A 9 -12.44 1.91 -0.19
C SER A 9 -11.21 2.10 -1.09
N LEU A 10 -11.08 1.26 -2.11
CA LEU A 10 -10.01 1.38 -3.11
C LEU A 10 -10.04 2.74 -3.84
N LYS A 11 -11.24 3.32 -4.00
CA LYS A 11 -11.40 4.67 -4.58
C LYS A 11 -10.77 5.74 -3.71
N GLU A 12 -10.98 5.70 -2.39
CA GLU A 12 -10.38 6.63 -1.44
C GLU A 12 -8.86 6.48 -1.41
N ILE A 13 -8.36 5.24 -1.44
CA ILE A 13 -6.92 4.95 -1.49
C ILE A 13 -6.28 5.56 -2.75
N CYS A 14 -6.87 5.31 -3.92
CA CYS A 14 -6.37 5.88 -5.18
C CYS A 14 -6.42 7.41 -5.19
N GLN A 15 -7.49 8.02 -4.68
CA GLN A 15 -7.63 9.46 -4.62
C GLN A 15 -6.58 10.10 -3.69
N ALA A 16 -6.35 9.50 -2.52
CA ALA A 16 -5.31 9.96 -1.60
C ALA A 16 -3.91 9.86 -2.24
N ALA A 17 -3.62 8.76 -2.93
CA ALA A 17 -2.35 8.59 -3.64
C ALA A 17 -2.11 9.67 -4.70
N LYS A 18 -3.14 9.97 -5.53
CA LYS A 18 -3.07 11.03 -6.56
C LYS A 18 -2.85 12.43 -6.00
N LEU A 19 -3.29 12.69 -4.77
CA LEU A 19 -3.06 13.96 -4.08
C LEU A 19 -1.66 14.06 -3.45
N GLY A 20 -0.83 13.02 -3.58
CA GLY A 20 0.50 12.98 -2.95
C GLY A 20 0.45 12.66 -1.46
N ASN A 21 -0.68 12.19 -0.92
CA ASN A 21 -0.81 11.75 0.48
C ASN A 21 -0.23 10.34 0.66
N ILE A 22 1.03 10.16 0.26
CA ILE A 22 1.80 8.93 0.42
C ILE A 22 2.90 9.23 1.43
N ALA A 23 2.77 8.67 2.62
CA ALA A 23 3.79 8.74 3.65
C ALA A 23 4.42 7.36 3.84
N TYR A 24 5.74 7.33 4.01
CA TYR A 24 6.51 6.11 4.28
C TYR A 24 6.85 6.08 5.77
N GLN A 25 6.65 4.93 6.41
CA GLN A 25 7.03 4.78 7.82
C GLN A 25 8.53 4.46 7.89
N SER A 26 9.33 5.42 8.33
CA SER A 26 10.79 5.30 8.33
C SER A 26 11.34 4.36 9.42
N GLN A 27 12.24 3.48 8.98
CA GLN A 27 13.46 2.98 9.65
C GLN A 27 13.42 2.22 11.00
N HIS A 28 12.35 2.23 11.79
CA HIS A 28 12.38 1.60 13.14
C HIS A 28 11.55 0.33 13.31
N GLU A 29 10.75 -0.06 12.32
CA GLU A 29 9.91 -1.27 12.40
C GLU A 29 10.27 -2.24 11.27
N LYS A 30 11.30 -3.08 11.51
CA LYS A 30 11.81 -4.14 10.61
C LYS A 30 12.42 -3.59 9.29
N PRO A 31 13.20 -4.39 8.53
CA PRO A 31 13.63 -3.97 7.20
C PRO A 31 12.40 -3.87 6.28
N GLN A 32 11.83 -2.68 6.19
CA GLN A 32 10.91 -2.30 5.13
C GLN A 32 11.79 -1.77 3.99
N ILE A 33 11.85 -2.50 2.89
CA ILE A 33 12.47 -1.97 1.69
C ILE A 33 11.40 -1.11 1.02
N ASP A 34 11.52 0.21 1.18
CA ASP A 34 10.59 1.15 0.57
C ASP A 34 10.71 1.10 -0.95
N ALA A 35 9.57 1.15 -1.65
CA ALA A 35 9.55 1.02 -3.11
C ALA A 35 10.35 2.13 -3.82
N LEU A 36 10.46 3.32 -3.22
CA LEU A 36 11.36 4.37 -3.69
C LEU A 36 12.83 3.93 -3.67
N ASN A 37 13.26 3.21 -2.63
CA ASN A 37 14.63 2.67 -2.53
C ASN A 37 14.87 1.52 -3.54
N LEU A 38 13.81 0.88 -4.03
CA LEU A 38 13.85 -0.08 -5.12
C LEU A 38 13.82 0.58 -6.51
N GLY A 39 13.78 1.92 -6.58
CA GLY A 39 13.80 2.68 -7.83
C GLY A 39 12.42 2.92 -8.45
N TYR A 40 11.32 2.59 -7.78
CA TYR A 40 9.98 2.94 -8.26
C TYR A 40 9.78 4.46 -8.16
N SER A 41 9.30 5.08 -9.22
CA SER A 41 8.86 6.47 -9.20
C SER A 41 7.56 6.62 -8.41
N VAL A 42 7.32 7.84 -7.89
CA VAL A 42 6.04 8.16 -7.24
C VAL A 42 4.86 7.89 -8.18
N GLU A 43 5.01 8.15 -9.48
CA GLU A 43 3.97 7.88 -10.48
C GLU A 43 3.64 6.39 -10.60
N GLU A 44 4.64 5.52 -10.64
CA GLU A 44 4.44 4.07 -10.67
C GLU A 44 3.75 3.56 -9.40
N LEU A 45 4.07 4.15 -8.24
CA LEU A 45 3.41 3.81 -6.99
C LEU A 45 1.94 4.25 -6.99
N VAL A 46 1.64 5.45 -7.48
CA VAL A 46 0.25 5.92 -7.64
C VAL A 46 -0.52 5.01 -8.61
N LYS A 47 0.09 4.63 -9.75
CA LYS A 47 -0.50 3.68 -10.70
C LYS A 47 -0.80 2.34 -10.01
N CYS A 48 0.14 1.82 -9.23
CA CYS A 48 -0.05 0.56 -8.52
C CYS A 48 -1.18 0.64 -7.49
N LEU A 49 -1.19 1.67 -6.63
CA LEU A 49 -2.24 1.87 -5.63
C LEU A 49 -3.63 2.02 -6.26
N CYS A 50 -3.72 2.70 -7.40
CA CYS A 50 -4.96 2.84 -8.16
C CYS A 50 -5.41 1.58 -8.91
N SER A 51 -4.54 0.58 -9.03
CA SER A 51 -4.83 -0.70 -9.69
C SER A 51 -5.24 -1.82 -8.72
N LEU A 52 -5.24 -1.54 -7.42
CA LEU A 52 -5.62 -2.49 -6.38
C LEU A 52 -7.03 -3.05 -6.63
N LYS A 53 -7.24 -4.30 -6.20
CA LYS A 53 -8.52 -5.01 -6.27
C LYS A 53 -8.89 -5.57 -4.90
N ASP A 54 -10.18 -5.71 -4.63
CA ASP A 54 -10.65 -6.22 -3.33
C ASP A 54 -10.13 -7.65 -3.05
N SER A 55 -9.92 -8.44 -4.10
CA SER A 55 -9.33 -9.79 -3.99
C SER A 55 -7.88 -9.81 -3.48
N GLN A 56 -7.20 -8.67 -3.48
CA GLN A 56 -5.83 -8.52 -2.99
C GLN A 56 -5.78 -8.12 -1.51
N PHE A 57 -6.93 -7.83 -0.91
CA PHE A 57 -7.04 -7.53 0.51
C PHE A 57 -6.84 -8.81 1.34
N ILE A 58 -5.92 -8.74 2.31
CA ILE A 58 -5.62 -9.89 3.19
C ILE A 58 -6.19 -9.70 4.60
N GLY A 59 -6.46 -8.45 5.00
CA GLY A 59 -7.04 -8.12 6.30
C GLY A 59 -6.58 -6.79 6.85
N SER A 60 -7.22 -6.37 7.93
CA SER A 60 -6.85 -5.16 8.68
C SER A 60 -6.08 -5.51 9.95
N LYS A 61 -5.16 -4.63 10.35
CA LYS A 61 -4.44 -4.71 11.62
C LYS A 61 -4.62 -3.41 12.39
N GLU A 62 -4.91 -3.51 13.67
CA GLU A 62 -4.97 -2.35 14.57
C GLU A 62 -3.65 -2.19 15.30
N TYR A 63 -3.16 -0.95 15.35
CA TYR A 63 -1.95 -0.57 16.05
C TYR A 63 -2.27 0.56 17.02
N THR A 64 -1.83 0.42 18.26
CA THR A 64 -1.92 1.48 19.26
C THR A 64 -0.66 2.32 19.19
N LEU A 65 -0.80 3.62 18.90
CA LEU A 65 0.35 4.52 18.87
C LEU A 65 0.89 4.74 20.30
N PRO A 66 2.22 4.78 20.51
CA PRO A 66 2.81 4.92 21.85
C PRO A 66 2.40 6.22 22.58
N GLN A 67 2.03 7.26 21.84
CA GLN A 67 1.77 8.60 22.36
C GLN A 67 0.28 8.90 22.62
N GLY A 68 -0.63 7.92 22.52
CA GLY A 68 -2.02 8.12 22.91
C GLY A 68 -2.93 6.96 22.54
N ASN A 69 -4.05 6.85 23.26
CA ASN A 69 -5.11 5.82 23.12
C ASN A 69 -5.84 5.82 21.75
N LYS A 70 -5.21 6.31 20.68
CA LYS A 70 -5.72 6.22 19.31
C LYS A 70 -5.24 4.92 18.69
N ALA A 71 -6.17 3.99 18.52
CA ALA A 71 -6.00 2.84 17.65
C ALA A 71 -6.05 3.31 16.19
N VAL A 72 -4.99 3.04 15.44
CA VAL A 72 -4.93 3.22 13.99
C VAL A 72 -5.15 1.87 13.34
N THR A 73 -6.00 1.81 12.31
CA THR A 73 -6.23 0.59 11.55
C THR A 73 -5.49 0.69 10.22
N PHE A 74 -4.71 -0.34 9.91
CA PHE A 74 -4.01 -0.50 8.64
C PHE A 74 -4.69 -1.61 7.85
N ASP A 75 -5.18 -1.30 6.66
CA ASP A 75 -5.60 -2.32 5.70
C ASP A 75 -4.37 -2.83 4.96
N VAL A 76 -4.23 -4.16 4.89
CA VAL A 76 -3.09 -4.79 4.22
C VAL A 76 -3.56 -5.42 2.92
N TYR A 77 -2.83 -5.11 1.85
CA TYR A 77 -3.04 -5.65 0.51
C TYR A 77 -1.74 -6.31 0.03
N ILE A 78 -1.86 -7.36 -0.78
CA ILE A 78 -0.73 -7.96 -1.50
C ILE A 78 -1.02 -7.83 -2.99
N THR A 79 -0.17 -7.09 -3.70
CA THR A 79 -0.30 -6.85 -5.14
C THR A 79 1.05 -6.93 -5.83
N THR A 80 1.02 -7.11 -7.13
CA THR A 80 2.19 -6.99 -8.01
C THR A 80 2.05 -5.70 -8.80
N CYS A 81 2.99 -4.77 -8.58
CA CYS A 81 3.07 -3.52 -9.32
C CYS A 81 3.91 -3.74 -10.58
N THR A 82 3.32 -4.17 -11.69
CA THR A 82 4.04 -4.18 -12.97
C THR A 82 4.08 -2.77 -13.54
N SER A 83 5.25 -2.19 -13.74
CA SER A 83 5.38 -1.06 -14.65
C SER A 83 5.00 -1.61 -16.04
N SER A 84 3.95 -1.08 -16.63
CA SER A 84 3.56 -1.46 -17.99
C SER A 84 4.51 -0.81 -18.99
N GLU A 85 5.78 -1.21 -18.96
CA GLU A 85 6.69 -1.24 -20.10
C GLU A 85 7.43 -2.57 -20.03
N GLY A 86 7.23 -3.39 -21.05
CA GLY A 86 7.79 -4.73 -21.12
C GLY A 86 9.31 -4.71 -21.16
N HIS A 87 9.94 -5.08 -20.05
CA HIS A 87 11.05 -6.00 -20.17
C HIS A 87 10.47 -7.42 -20.05
N LEU A 88 10.17 -7.97 -21.23
CA LEU A 88 10.38 -9.40 -21.43
C LEU A 88 11.83 -9.64 -21.01
N ASP A 89 12.01 -10.22 -19.82
CA ASP A 89 13.25 -10.91 -19.49
C ASP A 89 13.43 -11.97 -20.57
N THR A 90 14.26 -11.66 -21.56
CA THR A 90 14.86 -12.66 -22.44
C THR A 90 15.77 -13.51 -21.53
N LEU A 91 15.20 -14.61 -21.02
CA LEU A 91 15.95 -15.78 -20.56
C LEU A 91 16.62 -16.48 -21.74
#